data_AF-A0AA38HVP6-F1
#
_entry.id   AF-A0AA38HVP6-F1
#
_cell.length_a   1.000
_cell.length_b   1.000
_cell.length_c   1.000
_cell.angle_alpha   90.00
_cell.angle_beta   90.00
_cell.angle_gamma   90.00
#
_symmetry.space_group_name_H-M   'P 1'
#
loop_
_entity.id
_entity.type
_entity.pdbx_description
1 polymer ?
#
loop_
_entity_poly.entity_id
_entity_poly.type
_entity_poly.pdbx_seq_one_letter_code
_entity_poly.pdbx_strand_id
1 'polypeptide(L)'
;MNGLNFVKVRYGMSELRLLVDTGASLSIIFRSSLTGDEWVDESTKIKIAGIAGTTYTVGTSDIDIEVGKEVLTHKFHVMNECECEMDGVIGADFLAKHGAMIDYENFFALLE
;
A
#
# COMPACT_ATOMS: atom_id res chain seq x y z
N MET A 1 -1.75 19.14 14.16
CA MET A 1 -1.85 18.66 12.77
C MET A 1 -1.17 17.30 12.75
N ASN A 2 -1.91 16.23 12.54
CA ASN A 2 -1.34 14.89 12.50
C ASN A 2 -0.63 14.74 11.15
N GLY A 3 0.70 14.76 11.16
CA GLY A 3 1.57 14.74 9.96
C GLY A 3 1.64 13.39 9.25
N LEU A 4 0.53 12.66 9.16
CA LEU A 4 0.43 11.40 8.42
C LEU A 4 -0.20 11.67 7.06
N ASN A 5 0.54 11.36 6.00
CA ASN A 5 0.09 11.53 4.62
C ASN A 5 -0.64 10.28 4.16
N PHE A 6 -1.97 10.38 4.03
CA PHE A 6 -2.78 9.33 3.44
C PHE A 6 -3.17 9.69 2.02
N VAL A 7 -3.20 8.69 1.15
CA VAL A 7 -3.82 8.79 -0.18
C VAL A 7 -5.07 7.92 -0.23
N LYS A 8 -6.09 8.42 -0.92
CA LYS A 8 -7.29 7.66 -1.25
C LYS A 8 -7.19 7.24 -2.70
N VAL A 9 -7.28 5.94 -2.94
CA VAL A 9 -7.20 5.35 -4.28
C VAL A 9 -8.42 4.48 -4.52
N ARG A 10 -8.90 4.42 -5.76
CA ARG A 10 -9.99 3.51 -6.10
C ARG A 10 -9.41 2.12 -6.36
N TYR A 11 -10.12 1.10 -5.92
CA TYR A 11 -9.73 -0.30 -6.09
C TYR A 11 -11.01 -1.11 -6.33
N GLY A 12 -11.20 -1.57 -7.57
CA GLY A 12 -12.49 -2.11 -8.01
C GLY A 12 -13.64 -1.13 -7.72
N MET A 13 -14.63 -1.56 -6.94
CA MET A 13 -15.75 -0.72 -6.50
C MET A 13 -15.54 -0.05 -5.13
N SER A 14 -14.39 -0.27 -4.51
CA SER A 14 -14.04 0.22 -3.17
C SER A 14 -13.04 1.38 -3.23
N GLU A 15 -12.88 2.08 -2.11
CA GLU A 15 -11.82 3.08 -1.90
C GLU A 15 -10.87 2.54 -0.83
N LEU A 16 -9.57 2.62 -1.08
CA LEU A 16 -8.52 2.30 -0.11
C LEU A 16 -7.90 3.58 0.43
N ARG A 17 -7.72 3.63 1.75
CA ARG A 17 -6.96 4.65 2.46
C ARG A 17 -5.58 4.10 2.80
N LEU A 18 -4.58 4.51 2.02
CA LEU A 18 -3.20 4.03 2.15
C LEU A 18 -2.31 5.09 2.78
N LEU A 19 -1.51 4.71 3.77
CA LEU A 19 -0.49 5.58 4.33
C LEU A 19 0.71 5.66 3.38
N VAL A 20 1.15 6.86 3.03
CA VAL A 20 2.40 7.06 2.30
C VAL A 20 3.54 7.10 3.31
N ASP A 21 4.41 6.09 3.28
CA ASP A 21 5.54 5.95 4.20
C ASP A 21 6.84 5.74 3.42
N THR A 22 7.60 6.83 3.25
CA THR A 22 8.92 6.80 2.60
C THR A 22 9.96 6.01 3.40
N GLY A 23 9.70 5.75 4.69
CA GLY A 23 10.54 4.91 5.54
C GLY A 23 10.28 3.41 5.37
N ALA A 24 9.14 3.03 4.77
CA ALA A 24 8.83 1.64 4.46
C ALA A 24 9.45 1.24 3.12
N SER A 25 10.28 0.20 3.12
CA SER A 25 10.88 -0.32 1.87
C SER A 25 9.88 -1.05 0.96
N LEU A 26 8.75 -1.50 1.52
CA LEU A 26 7.79 -2.38 0.86
C LEU A 26 6.39 -1.85 1.03
N SER A 27 5.57 -2.00 -0.02
CA SER A 27 4.16 -1.67 0.02
C SER A 27 3.35 -2.85 0.59
N ILE A 28 2.42 -2.52 1.48
CA ILE A 28 1.64 -3.47 2.27
C ILE A 28 0.16 -3.21 2.04
N ILE A 29 -0.63 -4.29 2.00
CA ILE A 29 -2.09 -4.20 2.06
C ILE A 29 -2.63 -5.19 3.09
N PHE A 30 -3.66 -4.79 3.83
CA PHE A 30 -4.32 -5.69 4.77
C PHE A 30 -5.33 -6.57 4.06
N ARG A 31 -5.37 -7.84 4.45
CA ARG A 31 -6.26 -8.83 3.86
C ARG A 31 -7.74 -8.45 3.96
N SER A 32 -8.14 -7.71 4.99
CA SER A 32 -9.51 -7.20 5.17
C SER A 32 -9.93 -6.14 4.16
N SER A 33 -8.95 -5.49 3.51
CA SER A 33 -9.20 -4.43 2.52
C SER A 33 -9.29 -4.97 1.09
N LEU A 34 -8.97 -6.26 0.91
CA LEU A 34 -9.12 -6.98 -0.34
C LEU A 34 -10.59 -7.42 -0.53
N THR A 35 -11.06 -7.45 -1.77
CA THR A 35 -12.45 -7.87 -2.06
C THR A 35 -12.65 -9.38 -1.93
N GLY A 36 -11.55 -10.13 -1.89
CA GLY A 36 -11.54 -11.58 -1.69
C GLY A 36 -11.36 -12.39 -2.96
N ASP A 37 -11.48 -11.76 -4.13
CA ASP A 37 -11.24 -12.38 -5.44
C ASP A 37 -9.74 -12.42 -5.80
N GLU A 38 -8.91 -11.70 -5.05
CA GLU A 38 -7.48 -11.58 -5.32
C GLU A 38 -6.74 -12.86 -4.98
N TRP A 39 -5.96 -13.34 -5.94
CA TRP A 39 -5.02 -14.41 -5.67
C TRP A 39 -3.88 -13.89 -4.78
N VAL A 40 -3.66 -14.55 -3.64
CA VAL A 40 -2.51 -14.30 -2.77
C VAL A 40 -1.53 -15.45 -2.93
N ASP A 41 -0.34 -15.16 -3.47
CA ASP A 41 0.72 -16.15 -3.60
C ASP A 41 1.44 -16.32 -2.25
N GLU A 42 1.01 -17.31 -1.47
CA GLU A 42 1.60 -17.62 -0.16
C GLU A 42 3.06 -18.12 -0.25
N SER A 43 3.54 -18.55 -1.42
CA SER A 43 4.95 -18.95 -1.60
C SER A 43 5.92 -17.78 -1.51
N THR A 44 5.41 -16.55 -1.69
CA THR A 44 6.19 -15.30 -1.63
C THR A 44 6.18 -14.66 -0.23
N LYS A 45 5.79 -15.43 0.79
CA LYS A 45 5.82 -15.01 2.19
C LYS A 45 7.22 -14.61 2.63
N ILE A 46 7.32 -13.44 3.24
CA ILE A 46 8.59 -12.91 3.77
C ILE A 46 8.43 -12.45 5.22
N LYS A 47 9.57 -12.33 5.90
CA LYS A 47 9.67 -11.69 7.22
C LYS A 47 9.96 -10.21 7.03
N ILE A 48 9.15 -9.35 7.64
CA ILE A 48 9.34 -7.90 7.64
C ILE A 48 9.65 -7.42 9.06
N ALA A 49 10.33 -6.27 9.16
CA ALA A 49 10.68 -5.62 10.41
C ALA A 49 10.09 -4.22 10.45
N GLY A 50 9.43 -3.88 11.55
CA GLY A 50 9.00 -2.53 11.88
C GLY A 50 9.45 -2.15 13.29
N ILE A 51 9.00 -1.00 13.77
CA ILE A 51 9.42 -0.48 15.09
C ILE A 51 8.99 -1.39 16.25
N ALA A 52 7.85 -2.07 16.13
CA ALA A 52 7.31 -2.99 17.14
C ALA A 52 7.96 -4.40 17.10
N GLY A 53 8.90 -4.63 16.18
CA GLY A 53 9.56 -5.92 15.99
C GLY A 53 9.31 -6.50 14.60
N THR A 54 9.37 -7.82 14.49
CA THR A 54 9.27 -8.51 13.21
C THR A 54 8.01 -9.35 13.10
N THR A 55 7.44 -9.41 11.91
CA THR A 55 6.29 -10.27 11.59
C THR A 55 6.45 -10.89 10.21
N TYR A 56 5.55 -11.79 9.84
CA TYR A 56 5.51 -12.37 8.50
C TYR A 56 4.32 -11.84 7.71
N THR A 57 4.50 -11.67 6.41
CA THR A 57 3.40 -11.46 5.48
C THR A 57 2.62 -12.77 5.29
N VAL A 58 1.44 -12.69 4.68
CA VAL A 58 0.70 -13.86 4.17
C VAL A 58 1.32 -14.32 2.86
N GLY A 59 1.65 -13.38 1.99
CA GLY A 59 2.18 -13.61 0.65
C GLY A 59 2.27 -12.29 -0.10
N THR A 60 2.13 -12.32 -1.42
CA THR A 60 1.99 -11.14 -2.27
C THR A 60 0.79 -11.26 -3.20
N SER A 61 0.27 -10.12 -3.63
CA SER A 61 -0.76 -10.03 -4.66
C SER A 61 -0.45 -8.84 -5.56
N ASP A 62 -0.66 -8.99 -6.86
CA ASP A 62 -0.60 -7.88 -7.81
C ASP A 62 -1.98 -7.20 -7.83
N ILE A 63 -2.02 -5.92 -7.45
CA ILE A 63 -3.25 -5.17 -7.23
C ILE A 63 -3.27 -3.95 -8.13
N ASP A 64 -4.37 -3.77 -8.83
CA ASP A 64 -4.67 -2.60 -9.64
C ASP A 64 -5.34 -1.53 -8.78
N ILE A 65 -4.65 -0.42 -8.57
CA ILE A 65 -5.22 0.77 -7.92
C ILE A 65 -5.36 1.91 -8.91
N GLU A 66 -6.37 2.72 -8.72
CA GLU A 66 -6.67 3.84 -9.58
C GLU A 66 -6.39 5.15 -8.90
N VAL A 67 -5.58 5.95 -9.59
CA VAL A 67 -5.18 7.29 -9.17
C VAL A 67 -5.51 8.26 -10.29
N GLY A 68 -6.56 9.06 -10.09
CA GLY A 68 -7.07 9.94 -11.14
C GLY A 68 -7.64 9.15 -12.31
N LYS A 69 -6.94 9.16 -13.45
CA LYS A 69 -7.32 8.44 -14.68
C LYS A 69 -6.43 7.23 -14.97
N GLU A 70 -5.38 7.06 -14.20
CA GLU A 70 -4.38 6.00 -14.40
C GLU A 70 -4.72 4.79 -13.53
N VAL A 71 -4.48 3.60 -14.09
CA VAL A 71 -4.52 2.33 -13.36
C VAL A 71 -3.08 1.89 -13.13
N LEU A 72 -2.70 1.74 -11.87
CA LEU A 72 -1.37 1.32 -11.45
C LEU A 72 -1.45 -0.09 -10.86
N THR A 73 -0.87 -1.05 -11.58
CA THR A 73 -0.64 -2.40 -11.04
C THR A 73 0.62 -2.40 -10.19
N HIS A 74 0.49 -2.77 -8.91
CA HIS A 74 1.64 -2.93 -8.02
C HIS A 74 1.57 -4.22 -7.22
N LYS A 75 2.74 -4.79 -6.92
CA LYS A 75 2.85 -5.99 -6.08
C LYS A 75 2.84 -5.56 -4.62
N PHE A 76 1.77 -5.87 -3.90
CA PHE A 76 1.68 -5.62 -2.48
C PHE A 76 2.02 -6.86 -1.67
N HIS A 77 2.66 -6.66 -0.53
CA HIS A 77 2.76 -7.67 0.51
C HIS A 77 1.47 -7.70 1.32
N VAL A 78 0.79 -8.84 1.30
CA VAL A 78 -0.48 -9.01 2.03
C VAL A 78 -0.18 -9.30 3.49
N MET A 79 -0.80 -8.57 4.40
CA MET A 79 -0.70 -8.79 5.84
C MET A 79 -2.04 -9.18 6.44
N ASN A 80 -1.99 -9.94 7.54
CA ASN A 80 -3.15 -10.10 8.40
C ASN A 80 -3.50 -8.75 9.06
N GLU A 81 -4.75 -8.63 9.46
CA GLU A 81 -5.35 -7.42 10.03
C GLU A 81 -4.54 -6.82 11.20
N CYS A 82 -4.52 -5.49 11.28
CA CYS A 82 -4.24 -4.75 12.51
C CYS A 82 -5.46 -3.96 12.95
N GLU A 83 -5.54 -3.66 14.24
CA GLU A 83 -6.46 -2.63 14.75
C GLU A 83 -5.96 -1.25 14.30
N CYS A 84 -6.24 -0.90 13.05
CA CYS A 84 -5.75 0.31 12.40
C CYS A 84 -6.78 0.83 11.37
N GLU A 85 -7.00 2.14 11.33
CA GLU A 85 -7.94 2.79 10.39
C GLU A 85 -7.29 3.07 9.01
N MET A 86 -6.53 2.12 8.49
CA MET A 86 -5.89 2.22 7.18
C MET A 86 -5.91 0.87 6.48
N ASP A 87 -5.96 0.90 5.16
CA ASP A 87 -6.04 -0.30 4.35
C ASP A 87 -4.68 -0.86 3.97
N GLY A 88 -3.63 -0.06 4.12
CA GLY A 88 -2.27 -0.45 3.79
C GLY A 88 -1.29 0.70 3.81
N VAL A 89 -0.10 0.42 3.27
CA VAL A 89 1.05 1.33 3.22
C VAL A 89 1.60 1.35 1.80
N ILE A 90 1.82 2.54 1.26
CA ILE A 90 2.62 2.80 0.07
C ILE A 90 4.05 3.03 0.52
N GLY A 91 4.92 2.07 0.19
CA GLY A 91 6.35 2.12 0.48
C GLY A 91 7.17 2.70 -0.68
N ALA A 92 8.48 2.78 -0.46
CA ALA A 92 9.44 3.28 -1.43
C ALA A 92 9.50 2.46 -2.73
N ASP A 93 9.15 1.17 -2.69
CA ASP A 93 9.04 0.29 -3.85
C ASP A 93 7.98 0.77 -4.84
N PHE A 94 6.80 1.14 -4.35
CA PHE A 94 5.73 1.71 -5.18
C PHE A 94 6.14 3.09 -5.69
N LEU A 95 6.61 3.95 -4.79
CA LEU A 95 6.98 5.33 -5.13
C LEU A 95 8.06 5.37 -6.22
N ALA A 96 9.10 4.56 -6.09
CA ALA A 96 10.18 4.48 -7.07
C ALA A 96 9.71 3.87 -8.40
N LYS A 97 8.88 2.81 -8.35
CA LYS A 97 8.36 2.15 -9.56
C LYS A 97 7.51 3.08 -10.41
N HIS A 98 6.68 3.89 -9.78
CA HIS A 98 5.70 4.75 -10.44
C HIS A 98 6.15 6.22 -10.54
N GLY A 99 7.43 6.51 -10.30
CA GLY A 99 7.98 7.86 -10.42
C GLY A 99 7.29 8.88 -9.50
N ALA A 100 6.78 8.44 -8.36
CA ALA A 100 5.92 9.27 -7.52
C ALA A 100 6.70 10.41 -6.87
N MET A 101 6.17 11.62 -6.96
CA MET A 101 6.70 12.80 -6.26
C MET A 101 5.75 13.23 -5.15
N ILE A 102 6.26 13.34 -3.91
CA ILE A 102 5.49 13.86 -2.78
C ILE A 102 5.66 15.38 -2.74
N ASP A 103 4.60 16.09 -3.10
CA ASP A 103 4.51 17.53 -2.92
C ASP A 103 4.00 17.83 -1.51
N TYR A 104 4.89 18.28 -0.61
CA TYR A 104 4.54 18.63 0.77
C TYR A 104 3.90 20.01 0.92
N GLU A 105 3.98 20.89 -0.10
CA GLU A 105 3.32 22.19 -0.07
C GLU A 105 1.82 22.03 -0.38
N ASN A 106 1.50 21.13 -1.31
CA ASN A 106 0.14 20.84 -1.72
C ASN A 106 -0.43 19.54 -1.12
N PHE A 107 0.40 18.71 -0.47
CA PHE A 107 0.05 17.38 0.07
C PHE A 107 -0.49 16.38 -0.97
N PHE A 108 0.07 16.39 -2.18
CA PHE A 108 -0.31 15.45 -3.26
C PHE A 108 0.87 14.58 -3.69
N ALA A 109 0.58 13.34 -4.10
CA ALA A 109 1.52 12.51 -4.84
C ALA A 109 1.27 12.71 -6.34
N LEU A 110 2.26 13.22 -7.08
CA LEU A 110 2.24 13.29 -8.54
C LEU A 110 2.78 11.98 -9.09
N LEU A 111 2.04 11.37 -10.01
CA LEU A 111 2.45 10.23 -10.83
C LEU A 111 2.63 10.80 -12.25
N GLU A 112 3.81 10.68 -12.84
CA GLU A 112 4.05 11.06 -14.25
C GLU A 112 3.64 9.95 -15.22
#